data_AF-A0ABD3QAQ3-F1
#
_entry.id   AF-A0ABD3QAQ3-F1
#
_cell.length_a   1.000
_cell.length_b   1.000
_cell.length_c   1.000
_cell.angle_alpha   90.00
_cell.angle_beta   90.00
_cell.angle_gamma   90.00
#
_symmetry.space_group_name_H-M   'P 1'
#
loop_
_entity.id
_entity.type
_entity.pdbx_description
1 polymer ?
#
loop_
_entity_poly.entity_id
_entity_poly.type
_entity_poly.pdbx_seq_one_letter_code
_entity_poly.pdbx_strand_id
1 'polypeptide(L)'
;MKVFLRYEENDDESTHKTLKITLPKSWKTGPTSRLLDQFIESYNAGKEGEANPLEATAMHLSVRRRISTIGSNSNDDTILKDLPSDGIVIELISDRDDVYVCHSPSRTSSEINSEREAQLKKEKEEKKNQSQCVHFGCNKRFPKGGPYPDCHYHSGPPVFHETAKFWSCCPDKKAYDWESFQSLPTCQSGTCTDVREESDAPRKEFLGGCDLREQISVGPKLRSIDDFNASVAAGGSERAPVAVRLRSVLEELGVENELFDQVFDGIKKQVKEKNGDTADGDDARVVDEAVKILGTKLKSAMKSIAVEQLRIR
;
A
#
# COMPACT_ATOMS: atom_id res chain seq x y z
N MET A 1 30.05 -12.67 24.50
CA MET A 1 28.61 -12.49 24.56
C MET A 1 28.11 -13.14 25.81
N LYS A 2 27.67 -12.34 26.76
CA LYS A 2 26.97 -12.78 27.96
C LYS A 2 25.51 -12.40 27.79
N VAL A 3 24.59 -13.24 28.22
CA VAL A 3 23.16 -12.95 28.21
C VAL A 3 22.57 -13.34 29.55
N PHE A 4 21.49 -12.67 29.94
CA PHE A 4 20.76 -12.96 31.18
C PHE A 4 19.39 -13.48 30.78
N LEU A 5 19.13 -14.76 31.02
CA LEU A 5 17.82 -15.37 30.79
C LEU A 5 17.01 -15.23 32.08
N ARG A 6 15.85 -14.59 31.99
CA ARG A 6 15.02 -14.25 33.15
C ARG A 6 13.63 -14.84 32.99
N TYR A 7 13.12 -15.46 34.03
CA TYR A 7 11.73 -15.83 34.18
C TYR A 7 11.18 -15.14 35.42
N GLU A 8 10.25 -14.21 35.20
CA GLU A 8 9.70 -13.30 36.21
C GLU A 8 8.18 -13.12 36.04
N GLU A 9 7.52 -13.93 35.20
CA GLU A 9 6.12 -13.69 34.79
C GLU A 9 5.07 -14.20 35.79
N ASN A 10 5.45 -15.10 36.71
CA ASN A 10 4.56 -15.58 37.74
C ASN A 10 4.56 -14.60 38.94
N ASP A 11 3.41 -14.35 39.55
CA ASP A 11 3.30 -13.50 40.75
C ASP A 11 4.09 -14.06 41.94
N ASP A 12 4.36 -15.38 41.93
CA ASP A 12 5.17 -16.04 42.93
C ASP A 12 6.67 -15.87 42.64
N GLU A 13 7.32 -14.98 43.38
CA GLU A 13 8.78 -14.74 43.34
C GLU A 13 9.61 -16.00 43.59
N SER A 14 9.07 -17.02 44.25
CA SER A 14 9.78 -18.28 44.49
C SER A 14 10.01 -19.10 43.22
N THR A 15 9.24 -18.81 42.16
CA THR A 15 9.39 -19.41 40.83
C THR A 15 10.28 -18.56 39.92
N HIS A 16 10.74 -17.38 40.36
CA HIS A 16 11.59 -16.54 39.52
C HIS A 16 12.99 -17.14 39.39
N LYS A 17 13.53 -17.10 38.17
CA LYS A 17 14.88 -17.60 37.91
C LYS A 17 15.62 -16.71 36.93
N THR A 18 16.84 -16.33 37.30
CA THR A 18 17.77 -15.62 36.43
C THR A 18 19.01 -16.48 36.19
N LEU A 19 19.24 -16.84 34.93
CA LEU A 19 20.38 -17.63 34.49
C LEU A 19 21.34 -16.76 33.67
N LYS A 20 22.55 -16.56 34.18
CA LYS A 20 23.61 -15.82 33.48
C LYS A 20 24.47 -16.79 32.67
N ILE A 21 24.40 -16.71 31.35
CA ILE A 21 25.16 -17.59 30.45
C ILE A 21 26.23 -16.80 29.71
N THR A 22 27.45 -17.34 29.67
CA THR A 22 28.48 -16.88 28.72
C THR A 22 28.41 -17.77 27.48
N LEU A 23 27.95 -17.21 26.36
CA LEU A 23 27.63 -17.99 25.17
C LEU A 23 28.90 -18.46 24.42
N PRO A 24 29.07 -19.79 24.19
CA PRO A 24 30.14 -20.30 23.35
C PRO A 24 29.92 -19.91 21.88
N LYS A 25 30.98 -19.99 21.06
CA LYS A 25 30.94 -19.54 19.65
C LYS A 25 29.86 -20.25 18.83
N SER A 26 29.65 -21.54 19.07
CA SER A 26 28.64 -22.37 18.38
C SER A 26 27.19 -21.99 18.68
N TRP A 27 26.93 -21.32 19.81
CA TRP A 27 25.58 -20.92 20.21
C TRP A 27 25.23 -19.53 19.70
N LYS A 28 26.22 -18.65 19.55
CA LYS A 28 26.02 -17.31 18.99
C LYS A 28 25.46 -17.34 17.57
N THR A 29 25.89 -18.31 16.77
CA THR A 29 25.43 -18.54 15.40
C THR A 29 24.31 -19.58 15.33
N GLY A 30 23.84 -20.09 16.47
CA GLY A 30 22.76 -21.06 16.55
C GLY A 30 21.40 -20.39 16.72
N PRO A 31 20.33 -21.20 16.68
CA PRO A 31 18.98 -20.71 16.90
C PRO A 31 18.77 -20.32 18.38
N THR A 32 17.90 -19.35 18.60
CA THR A 32 17.43 -18.91 19.93
C THR A 32 16.75 -20.04 20.72
N SER A 33 16.13 -21.03 20.05
CA SER A 33 15.51 -22.20 20.71
C SER A 33 16.48 -22.92 21.65
N ARG A 34 17.77 -23.01 21.31
CA ARG A 34 18.79 -23.62 22.18
C ARG A 34 18.95 -22.89 23.52
N LEU A 35 18.74 -21.58 23.55
CA LEU A 35 18.78 -20.82 24.80
C LEU A 35 17.56 -21.12 25.67
N LEU A 36 16.39 -21.29 25.04
CA LEU A 36 15.17 -21.65 25.73
C LEU A 36 15.28 -23.06 26.34
N ASP A 37 15.72 -24.04 25.55
CA ASP A 37 15.91 -25.42 26.00
C ASP A 37 16.88 -25.48 27.19
N GLN A 38 18.01 -24.78 27.10
CA GLN A 38 19.00 -24.72 28.17
C GLN A 38 18.45 -24.06 29.44
N PHE A 39 17.61 -23.04 29.30
CA PHE A 39 16.95 -22.42 30.45
C PHE A 39 15.98 -23.37 31.12
N ILE A 40 15.12 -24.01 30.33
CA ILE A 40 14.09 -24.93 30.84
C ILE A 40 14.71 -26.14 31.51
N GLU A 41 15.75 -26.72 30.93
CA GLU A 41 16.51 -27.81 31.56
C GLU A 41 17.10 -27.36 32.92
N SER A 42 17.71 -26.17 32.96
CA SER A 42 18.25 -25.63 34.22
C SER A 42 17.16 -25.28 35.23
N TYR A 43 16.00 -24.80 34.78
CA TYR A 43 14.84 -24.47 35.60
C TYR A 43 14.23 -25.72 36.23
N ASN A 44 13.90 -26.71 35.39
CA ASN A 44 13.27 -27.97 35.79
C ASN A 44 14.18 -28.85 36.66
N ALA A 45 15.50 -28.75 36.52
CA ALA A 45 16.45 -29.42 37.41
C ALA A 45 16.63 -28.69 38.77
N GLY A 46 16.09 -27.48 38.92
CA GLY A 46 16.16 -26.70 40.15
C GLY A 46 14.93 -26.88 41.03
N LYS A 47 14.97 -26.28 42.22
CA LYS A 47 13.84 -26.31 43.18
C LYS A 47 12.60 -25.61 42.64
N GLU A 48 12.80 -24.62 41.77
CA GLU A 48 11.71 -23.84 41.17
C GLU A 48 10.84 -24.72 40.24
N GLY A 49 11.47 -25.67 39.55
CA GLY A 49 10.80 -26.59 38.63
C GLY A 49 10.20 -27.85 39.25
N GLU A 50 10.61 -28.23 40.47
CA GLU A 50 9.97 -29.34 41.20
C GLU A 50 8.50 -29.04 41.53
N ALA A 51 8.19 -27.78 41.83
CA ALA A 51 6.82 -27.33 42.12
C ALA A 51 6.03 -26.96 40.87
N ASN A 52 6.69 -26.38 39.85
CA ASN A 52 6.04 -25.91 38.63
C ASN A 52 6.94 -26.11 37.40
N PRO A 53 6.96 -27.31 36.79
CA PRO A 53 7.83 -27.59 35.66
C PRO A 53 7.39 -26.80 34.41
N LEU A 54 8.36 -26.26 33.68
CA LEU A 54 8.13 -25.53 32.43
C LEU A 54 8.24 -26.47 31.22
N GLU A 55 7.37 -26.27 30.24
CA GLU A 55 7.39 -27.02 28.97
C GLU A 55 7.86 -26.12 27.82
N ALA A 56 8.83 -26.60 27.03
CA ALA A 56 9.41 -25.81 25.93
C ALA A 56 8.40 -25.38 24.85
N THR A 57 7.35 -26.18 24.63
CA THR A 57 6.30 -25.89 23.65
C THR A 57 5.38 -24.75 24.06
N ALA A 58 5.28 -24.45 25.36
CA ALA A 58 4.42 -23.43 25.94
C ALA A 58 5.15 -22.11 26.24
N MET A 59 6.46 -22.06 25.96
CA MET A 59 7.32 -20.93 26.30
C MET A 59 7.97 -20.33 25.06
N HIS A 60 8.26 -19.03 25.10
CA HIS A 60 9.05 -18.34 24.09
C HIS A 60 10.02 -17.37 24.74
N LEU A 61 10.97 -16.86 23.94
CA LEU A 61 11.92 -15.85 24.38
C LEU A 61 11.51 -14.47 23.87
N SER A 62 11.72 -13.46 24.70
CA SER A 62 11.43 -12.07 24.39
C SER A 62 12.59 -11.18 24.84
N VAL A 63 12.82 -10.07 24.16
CA VAL A 63 13.84 -9.08 24.54
C VAL A 63 13.21 -7.73 24.72
N ARG A 64 13.67 -6.99 25.74
CA ARG A 64 13.19 -5.63 25.98
C ARG A 64 13.81 -4.67 24.96
N ARG A 65 12.97 -3.98 24.19
CA ARG A 65 13.37 -3.00 23.17
C ARG A 65 12.73 -1.65 23.48
N ARG A 66 13.43 -0.56 23.19
CA ARG A 66 12.87 0.81 23.30
C ARG A 66 11.89 1.05 22.16
N ILE A 67 10.74 1.63 22.48
CA ILE A 67 9.79 2.13 21.48
C ILE A 67 10.31 3.47 20.96
N SER A 68 10.45 3.64 19.64
CA SER A 68 10.63 4.98 19.05
C SER A 68 9.28 5.51 18.59
N THR A 69 8.43 5.97 19.52
CA THR A 69 7.24 6.74 19.17
C THR A 69 7.68 8.17 18.88
N ILE A 70 7.40 8.65 17.66
CA ILE A 70 7.64 10.04 17.27
C ILE A 70 6.79 10.93 18.20
N GLY A 71 7.41 11.58 19.18
CA GLY A 71 6.78 12.56 20.08
C GLY A 71 6.66 12.18 21.56
N SER A 72 7.13 11.01 22.01
CA SER A 72 7.19 10.70 23.45
C SER A 72 8.56 11.08 24.03
N ASN A 73 8.58 12.06 24.94
CA ASN A 73 9.79 12.46 25.68
C ASN A 73 10.00 11.61 26.97
N SER A 74 9.26 10.51 27.14
CA SER A 74 9.50 9.55 28.22
C SER A 74 10.70 8.67 27.86
N ASN A 75 11.76 8.74 28.65
CA ASN A 75 12.98 7.94 28.45
C ASN A 75 12.80 6.43 28.74
N ASP A 76 11.58 5.94 28.99
CA ASP A 76 11.34 4.63 29.61
C ASP A 76 10.27 3.75 28.95
N ASP A 77 9.72 4.14 27.79
CA ASP A 77 8.76 3.29 27.07
C ASP A 77 9.50 2.12 26.39
N THR A 78 9.66 1.02 27.13
CA THR A 78 10.23 -0.24 26.64
C THR A 78 9.14 -1.30 26.49
N ILE A 79 9.22 -2.09 25.41
CA ILE A 79 8.32 -3.23 25.16
C ILE A 79 9.10 -4.52 25.07
N LEU A 80 8.47 -5.61 25.48
CA LEU A 80 8.95 -6.95 25.15
C LEU A 80 8.65 -7.24 23.68
N LYS A 81 9.68 -7.65 22.96
CA LYS A 81 9.60 -8.09 21.57
C LYS A 81 9.97 -9.56 21.50
N ASP A 82 9.01 -10.37 21.06
CA ASP A 82 9.17 -11.81 20.85
C ASP A 82 10.32 -12.11 19.89
N LEU A 83 11.10 -13.12 20.26
CA LEU A 83 12.15 -13.69 19.45
C LEU A 83 11.64 -14.92 18.71
N PRO A 84 11.87 -15.02 17.39
CA PRO A 84 11.59 -16.24 16.67
C PRO A 84 12.49 -17.38 17.16
N SER A 85 11.97 -18.61 17.19
CA SER A 85 12.67 -19.82 17.68
C SER A 85 13.84 -20.26 16.78
N ASP A 86 13.75 -19.97 15.48
CA ASP A 86 14.78 -20.23 14.45
C ASP A 86 15.73 -19.04 14.25
N GLY A 87 15.56 -17.97 15.03
CA GLY A 87 16.36 -16.75 14.92
C GLY A 87 17.81 -16.93 15.36
N ILE A 88 18.74 -16.23 14.70
CA ILE A 88 20.16 -16.30 15.05
C ILE A 88 20.45 -15.43 16.28
N VAL A 89 21.00 -16.03 17.33
CA VAL A 89 21.24 -15.36 18.62
C VAL A 89 22.02 -14.05 18.49
N ILE A 90 23.14 -14.04 17.74
CA ILE A 90 23.98 -12.84 17.62
C ILE A 90 23.33 -11.70 16.83
N GLU A 91 22.32 -11.99 16.01
CA GLU A 91 21.59 -10.98 15.24
C GLU A 91 20.45 -10.35 16.04
N LEU A 92 19.84 -11.15 16.93
CA LEU A 92 18.61 -10.78 17.62
C LEU A 92 18.81 -10.38 19.08
N ILE A 93 19.91 -10.78 19.71
CA ILE A 93 20.25 -10.51 21.10
C ILE A 93 21.60 -9.80 21.09
N SER A 94 21.78 -8.80 21.94
CA SER A 94 23.02 -8.02 22.08
C SER A 94 23.85 -8.52 23.27
N ASP A 95 25.12 -8.12 23.36
CA ASP A 95 25.95 -8.49 24.52
C ASP A 95 25.43 -7.84 25.80
N ARG A 96 25.23 -8.67 26.83
CA ARG A 96 24.64 -8.35 28.13
C ARG A 96 23.15 -8.02 28.10
N ASP A 97 22.43 -8.41 27.04
CA ASP A 97 20.97 -8.25 27.00
C ASP A 97 20.26 -9.14 28.03
N ASP A 98 19.18 -8.60 28.57
CA ASP A 98 18.17 -9.32 29.33
C ASP A 98 17.15 -9.94 28.36
N VAL A 99 17.11 -11.27 28.37
CA VAL A 99 16.20 -12.10 27.58
C VAL A 99 15.19 -12.70 28.54
N TYR A 100 13.91 -12.45 28.31
CA TYR A 100 12.81 -12.89 29.13
C TYR A 100 12.21 -14.17 28.56
N VAL A 101 11.88 -15.10 29.44
CA VAL A 101 11.13 -16.32 29.12
C VAL A 101 9.67 -16.04 29.45
N CYS A 102 8.79 -16.18 28.46
CA CYS A 102 7.39 -15.78 28.56
C CYS A 102 6.43 -16.91 28.19
N HIS A 103 5.24 -16.93 28.77
CA HIS A 103 4.18 -17.92 28.53
C HIS A 103 3.46 -17.62 27.22
N SER A 104 3.98 -18.18 26.14
CA SER A 104 3.22 -18.47 24.93
C SER A 104 4.05 -19.43 24.08
N PRO A 105 3.43 -20.17 23.16
CA PRO A 105 4.18 -21.02 22.25
C PRO A 105 5.24 -20.25 21.48
N SER A 106 6.43 -20.83 21.35
CA SER A 106 7.47 -20.28 20.47
C SER A 106 6.99 -20.31 19.01
N ARG A 107 7.33 -19.27 18.26
CA ARG A 107 6.98 -19.13 16.84
C ARG A 107 8.24 -19.01 16.01
N THR A 108 8.24 -19.55 14.81
CA THR A 108 9.30 -19.39 13.82
C THR A 108 9.23 -18.01 13.16
N SER A 109 10.32 -17.58 12.54
CA SER A 109 10.37 -16.33 11.76
C SER A 109 9.33 -16.32 10.64
N SER A 110 9.07 -17.48 10.03
CA SER A 110 8.05 -17.64 8.99
C SER A 110 6.64 -17.41 9.52
N GLU A 111 6.30 -17.96 10.69
CA GLU A 111 4.98 -17.79 11.32
C GLU A 111 4.76 -16.34 11.77
N ILE A 112 5.76 -15.72 12.40
CA ILE A 112 5.67 -14.30 12.80
C ILE A 112 5.44 -13.40 11.58
N ASN A 113 6.13 -13.68 10.47
CA ASN A 113 5.99 -12.90 9.24
C ASN A 113 4.61 -13.12 8.60
N SER A 114 4.12 -14.36 8.54
CA SER A 114 2.81 -14.65 7.95
C SER A 114 1.66 -14.05 8.78
N GLU A 115 1.74 -14.06 10.10
CA GLU A 115 0.79 -13.39 11.00
C GLU A 115 0.80 -11.87 10.77
N ARG A 116 1.99 -11.26 10.68
CA ARG A 116 2.13 -9.83 10.37
C ARG A 116 1.50 -9.49 9.02
N GLU A 117 1.77 -10.28 8.00
CA GLU A 117 1.19 -10.09 6.67
C GLU A 117 -0.33 -10.28 6.67
N ALA A 118 -0.84 -11.27 7.40
CA ALA A 118 -2.26 -11.49 7.57
C ALA A 118 -2.95 -10.33 8.30
N GLN A 119 -2.32 -9.79 9.34
CA GLN A 119 -2.80 -8.60 10.05
C GLN A 119 -2.84 -7.38 9.12
N LEU A 120 -1.76 -7.11 8.40
CA LEU A 120 -1.72 -6.00 7.43
C LEU A 120 -2.75 -6.17 6.32
N LYS A 121 -3.00 -7.39 5.86
CA LYS A 121 -4.04 -7.70 4.86
C LYS A 121 -5.43 -7.45 5.44
N LYS A 122 -5.69 -7.88 6.68
CA LYS A 122 -6.95 -7.65 7.38
C LYS A 122 -7.20 -6.15 7.58
N GLU A 123 -6.21 -5.40 8.05
CA GLU A 123 -6.30 -3.93 8.19
C GLU A 123 -6.57 -3.24 6.85
N LYS A 124 -5.91 -3.68 5.76
CA LYS A 124 -6.19 -3.17 4.41
C LYS A 124 -7.62 -3.49 3.96
N GLU A 125 -8.09 -4.70 4.19
CA GLU A 125 -9.46 -5.13 3.83
C GLU A 125 -10.51 -4.35 4.63
N GLU A 126 -10.30 -4.18 5.94
CA GLU A 126 -11.16 -3.36 6.82
C GLU A 126 -11.20 -1.91 6.34
N LYS A 127 -10.04 -1.33 5.98
CA LYS A 127 -9.95 0.04 5.46
C LYS A 127 -10.60 0.18 4.07
N LYS A 128 -10.53 -0.85 3.24
CA LYS A 128 -11.20 -0.93 1.93
C LYS A 128 -12.73 -1.07 2.06
N ASN A 129 -13.18 -1.73 3.14
CA ASN A 129 -14.59 -1.90 3.45
C ASN A 129 -15.21 -0.72 4.20
N GLN A 130 -14.43 0.33 4.48
CA GLN A 130 -14.93 1.59 5.01
C GLN A 130 -15.16 2.60 3.88
N SER A 131 -16.27 3.33 3.94
CA SER A 131 -16.48 4.57 3.20
C SER A 131 -16.32 5.78 4.12
N GLN A 132 -16.03 6.94 3.53
CA GLN A 132 -15.86 8.20 4.25
C GLN A 132 -17.08 9.08 4.01
N CYS A 133 -17.55 9.76 5.06
CA CYS A 133 -18.67 10.68 4.94
C CYS A 133 -18.36 11.80 3.94
N VAL A 134 -19.32 12.12 3.08
CA VAL A 134 -19.18 13.17 2.06
C VAL A 134 -19.58 14.56 2.55
N HIS A 135 -20.22 14.67 3.71
CA HIS A 135 -20.59 15.97 4.28
C HIS A 135 -19.35 16.75 4.76
N PHE A 136 -19.35 18.06 4.56
CA PHE A 136 -18.22 18.91 4.91
C PHE A 136 -17.98 18.98 6.43
N GLY A 137 -16.74 18.74 6.85
CA GLY A 137 -16.32 18.84 8.26
C GLY A 137 -16.53 17.57 9.10
N CYS A 138 -17.25 16.54 8.61
CA CYS A 138 -17.49 15.32 9.39
C CYS A 138 -16.26 14.40 9.48
N ASN A 139 -15.63 14.07 8.35
CA ASN A 139 -14.44 13.21 8.25
C ASN A 139 -14.55 11.79 8.86
N LYS A 140 -15.73 11.38 9.35
CA LYS A 140 -15.95 10.02 9.88
C LYS A 140 -15.89 8.98 8.77
N ARG A 141 -15.38 7.79 9.13
CA ARG A 141 -15.41 6.58 8.30
C ARG A 141 -16.39 5.58 8.89
N PHE A 142 -17.11 4.87 8.05
CA PHE A 142 -18.10 3.86 8.44
C PHE A 142 -18.09 2.69 7.46
N PRO A 143 -18.58 1.50 7.85
CA PRO A 143 -18.64 0.34 6.97
C PRO A 143 -19.55 0.62 5.76
N LYS A 144 -19.15 0.15 4.58
CA LYS A 144 -19.99 0.22 3.37
C LYS A 144 -21.28 -0.56 3.60
N GLY A 145 -22.43 0.09 3.41
CA GLY A 145 -23.74 -0.48 3.70
C GLY A 145 -24.25 -0.26 5.13
N GLY A 146 -23.52 0.50 5.95
CA GLY A 146 -23.92 0.87 7.31
C GLY A 146 -23.43 -0.11 8.40
N PRO A 147 -23.70 0.17 9.69
CA PRO A 147 -24.52 1.27 10.21
C PRO A 147 -23.89 2.64 9.98
N TYR A 148 -24.72 3.62 9.65
CA TYR A 148 -24.30 4.99 9.43
C TYR A 148 -24.33 5.78 10.76
N PRO A 149 -23.18 6.33 11.21
CA PRO A 149 -23.14 7.06 12.47
C PRO A 149 -23.76 8.46 12.35
N ASP A 150 -24.07 9.05 13.50
CA ASP A 150 -24.47 10.46 13.60
C ASP A 150 -23.39 11.38 13.01
N CYS A 151 -23.83 12.33 12.20
CA CYS A 151 -23.02 13.27 11.45
C CYS A 151 -23.28 14.68 11.93
N HIS A 152 -22.22 15.40 12.28
CA HIS A 152 -22.27 16.85 12.43
C HIS A 152 -21.40 17.46 11.34
N TYR A 153 -21.96 18.42 10.60
CA TYR A 153 -21.34 18.90 9.36
C TYR A 153 -21.76 20.33 9.00
N HIS A 154 -21.14 20.85 7.94
CA HIS A 154 -21.53 22.08 7.25
C HIS A 154 -22.25 21.72 5.95
N SER A 155 -23.44 22.26 5.70
CA SER A 155 -24.16 22.08 4.43
C SER A 155 -23.49 22.78 3.25
N GLY A 156 -22.79 23.88 3.52
CA GLY A 156 -22.18 24.71 2.49
C GLY A 156 -20.70 24.39 2.27
N PRO A 157 -20.17 24.60 1.05
CA PRO A 157 -18.74 24.51 0.78
C PRO A 157 -17.93 25.59 1.54
N PRO A 158 -16.60 25.41 1.68
CA PRO A 158 -15.73 26.41 2.28
C PRO A 158 -15.58 27.62 1.34
N VAL A 159 -15.40 28.80 1.93
CA VAL A 159 -15.22 30.09 1.24
C VAL A 159 -13.94 30.74 1.76
N PHE A 160 -13.07 31.13 0.82
CA PHE A 160 -11.81 31.82 1.11
C PHE A 160 -11.81 33.17 0.40
N HIS A 161 -11.88 34.27 1.15
CA HIS A 161 -11.92 35.63 0.62
C HIS A 161 -11.14 36.57 1.53
N GLU A 162 -10.26 37.42 0.97
CA GLU A 162 -9.48 38.43 1.72
C GLU A 162 -8.83 37.86 2.99
N THR A 163 -8.15 36.71 2.87
CA THR A 163 -7.49 35.95 3.97
C THR A 163 -8.43 35.29 4.99
N ALA A 164 -9.71 35.69 5.03
CA ALA A 164 -10.74 35.05 5.83
C ALA A 164 -11.17 33.72 5.20
N LYS A 165 -11.37 32.72 6.07
CA LYS A 165 -11.77 31.35 5.76
C LYS A 165 -13.01 31.02 6.57
N PHE A 166 -14.08 30.62 5.91
CA PHE A 166 -15.35 30.31 6.57
C PHE A 166 -16.15 29.29 5.76
N TRP A 167 -17.22 28.76 6.32
CA TRP A 167 -18.16 27.91 5.60
C TRP A 167 -19.30 28.76 5.06
N SER A 168 -19.74 28.54 3.82
CA SER A 168 -20.82 29.35 3.21
C SER A 168 -22.15 29.29 4.00
N CYS A 169 -22.40 28.21 4.73
CA CYS A 169 -23.53 28.09 5.66
C CYS A 169 -23.35 28.85 6.98
N CYS A 170 -22.16 29.37 7.27
CA CYS A 170 -21.79 30.09 8.50
C CYS A 170 -20.88 31.29 8.20
N PRO A 171 -21.37 32.31 7.47
CA PRO A 171 -20.56 33.44 7.03
C PRO A 171 -19.99 34.30 8.17
N ASP A 172 -20.65 34.28 9.34
CA ASP A 172 -20.22 35.04 10.51
C ASP A 172 -19.06 34.37 11.27
N LYS A 173 -18.82 33.07 11.04
CA LYS A 173 -17.75 32.30 11.67
C LYS A 173 -16.50 32.29 10.79
N LYS A 174 -15.72 33.36 10.87
CA LYS A 174 -14.49 33.55 10.07
C LYS A 174 -13.26 33.17 10.88
N ALA A 175 -12.37 32.41 10.24
CA ALA A 175 -11.02 32.12 10.71
C ALA A 175 -9.99 32.74 9.76
N TYR A 176 -8.82 33.10 10.27
CA TYR A 176 -7.76 33.72 9.47
C TYR A 176 -6.55 32.80 9.25
N ASP A 177 -6.40 31.75 10.07
CA ASP A 177 -5.45 30.65 9.88
C ASP A 177 -6.18 29.34 9.50
N TRP A 178 -5.42 28.32 9.10
CA TRP A 178 -5.97 27.05 8.65
C TRP A 178 -6.51 26.17 9.79
N GLU A 179 -5.79 26.12 10.92
CA GLU A 179 -6.15 25.29 12.07
C GLU A 179 -7.46 25.77 12.71
N SER A 180 -7.61 27.08 12.90
CA SER A 180 -8.84 27.71 13.38
C SER A 180 -10.01 27.43 12.45
N PHE A 181 -9.80 27.46 11.12
CA PHE A 181 -10.82 27.11 10.14
C PHE A 181 -11.27 25.64 10.26
N GLN A 182 -10.32 24.71 10.39
CA GLN A 182 -10.64 23.28 10.57
C GLN A 182 -11.35 22.99 11.90
N SER A 183 -11.07 23.79 12.93
CA SER A 183 -11.71 23.68 14.24
C SER A 183 -13.08 24.37 14.36
N LEU A 184 -13.54 25.06 13.31
CA LEU A 184 -14.84 25.73 13.35
C LEU A 184 -15.95 24.72 13.65
N PRO A 185 -16.85 25.00 14.61
CA PRO A 185 -17.89 24.07 14.98
C PRO A 185 -18.92 23.95 13.85
N THR A 186 -19.21 22.70 13.51
CA THR A 186 -20.24 22.30 12.56
C THR A 186 -21.61 22.87 12.92
N CYS A 187 -22.43 23.20 11.94
CA CYS A 187 -23.70 23.91 12.14
C CYS A 187 -24.96 23.06 11.90
N GLN A 188 -24.81 21.85 11.37
CA GLN A 188 -25.90 20.95 11.05
C GLN A 188 -25.63 19.55 11.61
N SER A 189 -26.71 18.81 11.85
CA SER A 189 -26.70 17.43 12.30
C SER A 189 -27.50 16.56 11.32
N GLY A 190 -27.13 15.29 11.16
CA GLY A 190 -27.82 14.33 10.31
C GLY A 190 -27.15 12.96 10.39
N THR A 191 -27.38 12.12 9.38
CA THR A 191 -26.75 10.79 9.28
C THR A 191 -25.57 10.85 8.31
N CYS A 192 -24.49 10.12 8.58
CA CYS A 192 -23.39 10.03 7.63
C CYS A 192 -23.84 9.33 6.34
N THR A 193 -23.45 9.88 5.19
CA THR A 193 -23.67 9.26 3.88
C THR A 193 -22.36 9.25 3.09
N ASP A 194 -22.18 8.24 2.25
CA ASP A 194 -21.09 8.12 1.27
C ASP A 194 -21.54 8.48 -0.15
N VAL A 195 -22.84 8.73 -0.33
CA VAL A 195 -23.44 9.21 -1.57
C VAL A 195 -23.58 10.72 -1.50
N ARG A 196 -23.05 11.43 -2.51
CA ARG A 196 -23.32 12.86 -2.71
C ARG A 196 -24.64 13.01 -3.44
N GLU A 197 -25.61 13.69 -2.84
CA GLU A 197 -26.87 14.01 -3.51
C GLU A 197 -26.63 15.08 -4.59
N GLU A 198 -27.26 14.92 -5.77
CA GLU A 198 -27.09 15.84 -6.91
C GLU A 198 -27.62 17.26 -6.60
N SER A 199 -28.57 17.40 -5.68
CA SER A 199 -29.11 18.68 -5.20
C SER A 199 -28.14 19.46 -4.29
N ASP A 200 -27.24 18.75 -3.61
CA ASP A 200 -26.20 19.31 -2.73
C ASP A 200 -24.85 19.44 -3.42
N ALA A 201 -24.76 19.06 -4.70
CA ALA A 201 -23.61 19.39 -5.52
C ALA A 201 -23.55 20.93 -5.63
N PRO A 202 -22.52 21.60 -5.06
CA PRO A 202 -22.37 23.03 -5.32
C PRO A 202 -22.30 23.19 -6.83
N ARG A 203 -23.13 24.08 -7.41
CA ARG A 203 -22.94 24.54 -8.80
C ARG A 203 -21.43 24.77 -8.94
N LYS A 204 -20.80 24.01 -9.84
CA LYS A 204 -19.35 23.78 -9.95
C LYS A 204 -18.55 25.02 -10.38
N GLU A 205 -18.94 26.19 -9.90
CA GLU A 205 -18.50 27.48 -10.41
C GLU A 205 -17.71 28.28 -9.38
N PHE A 206 -17.70 27.88 -8.10
CA PHE A 206 -17.16 28.75 -7.03
C PHE A 206 -15.80 28.33 -6.42
N LEU A 207 -15.18 27.23 -6.86
CA LEU A 207 -13.85 26.84 -6.37
C LEU A 207 -12.73 27.35 -7.28
N GLY A 208 -12.48 28.67 -7.23
CA GLY A 208 -11.15 29.24 -7.51
C GLY A 208 -10.51 28.97 -8.88
N GLY A 209 -11.28 28.64 -9.92
CA GLY A 209 -10.79 28.54 -11.29
C GLY A 209 -9.95 27.30 -11.63
N CYS A 210 -9.75 26.35 -10.70
CA CYS A 210 -9.13 25.05 -11.02
C CYS A 210 -9.98 24.24 -12.00
N ASP A 211 -11.30 24.29 -11.85
CA ASP A 211 -12.22 23.45 -12.64
C ASP A 211 -12.44 24.03 -14.06
N LEU A 212 -12.30 25.35 -14.22
CA LEU A 212 -12.30 25.99 -15.53
C LEU A 212 -11.06 25.59 -16.35
N ARG A 213 -9.95 25.25 -15.69
CA ARG A 213 -8.75 24.74 -16.37
C ARG A 213 -8.94 23.32 -16.92
N GLU A 214 -9.81 22.50 -16.33
CA GLU A 214 -10.17 21.17 -16.85
C GLU A 214 -11.18 21.25 -18.02
N GLN A 215 -12.05 22.27 -18.02
CA GLN A 215 -12.95 22.53 -19.15
C GLN A 215 -12.24 23.25 -20.31
N ILE A 216 -11.23 24.05 -20.03
CA ILE A 216 -10.36 24.72 -21.01
C ILE A 216 -9.17 23.82 -21.40
N SER A 217 -8.97 22.65 -20.78
CA SER A 217 -7.90 21.73 -21.16
C SER A 217 -8.22 21.02 -22.48
N VAL A 218 -8.10 21.76 -23.57
CA VAL A 218 -7.68 21.28 -24.89
C VAL A 218 -6.16 21.06 -24.87
N GLY A 219 -5.65 20.47 -23.78
CA GLY A 219 -4.25 20.22 -23.52
C GLY A 219 -4.03 18.73 -23.27
N PRO A 220 -2.86 18.17 -23.64
CA PRO A 220 -2.61 16.74 -23.55
C PRO A 220 -2.75 16.26 -22.10
N LYS A 221 -3.53 15.19 -21.92
CA LYS A 221 -3.82 14.57 -20.62
C LYS A 221 -2.51 14.09 -20.00
N LEU A 222 -2.18 14.61 -18.82
CA LEU A 222 -0.96 14.23 -18.10
C LEU A 222 -1.03 12.75 -17.73
N ARG A 223 0.00 11.98 -18.11
CA ARG A 223 0.11 10.55 -17.80
C ARG A 223 0.34 10.36 -16.30
N SER A 224 -0.19 9.27 -15.74
CA SER A 224 0.05 8.95 -14.33
C SER A 224 1.51 8.56 -14.09
N ILE A 225 1.96 8.66 -12.84
CA ILE A 225 3.31 8.23 -12.43
C ILE A 225 3.51 6.73 -12.69
N ASP A 226 2.46 5.93 -12.55
CA ASP A 226 2.51 4.50 -12.84
C ASP A 226 2.63 4.24 -14.35
N ASP A 227 1.93 5.02 -15.19
CA ASP A 227 2.10 4.98 -16.65
C ASP A 227 3.50 5.42 -17.08
N PHE A 228 4.06 6.43 -16.40
CA PHE A 228 5.42 6.89 -16.64
C PHE A 228 6.43 5.80 -16.27
N ASN A 229 6.30 5.20 -15.09
CA ASN A 229 7.19 4.13 -14.63
C ASN A 229 7.08 2.87 -15.48
N ALA A 230 5.87 2.49 -15.91
CA ALA A 230 5.66 1.40 -16.86
C ALA A 230 6.30 1.70 -18.22
N SER A 231 6.18 2.94 -18.72
CA SER A 231 6.84 3.35 -19.97
C SER A 231 8.36 3.38 -19.86
N VAL A 232 8.91 3.72 -18.68
CA VAL A 232 10.35 3.74 -18.40
C VAL A 232 10.91 2.32 -18.24
N ALA A 233 10.17 1.43 -17.57
CA ALA A 233 10.51 0.00 -17.48
C ALA A 233 10.52 -0.68 -18.87
N ALA A 234 9.69 -0.20 -19.80
CA ALA A 234 9.68 -0.60 -21.21
C ALA A 234 10.69 0.18 -22.10
N GLY A 235 11.55 1.03 -21.52
CA GLY A 235 12.64 1.72 -22.23
C GLY A 235 12.35 3.13 -22.76
N GLY A 236 11.24 3.76 -22.36
CA GLY A 236 10.86 5.14 -22.72
C GLY A 236 9.99 5.24 -23.99
N SER A 237 9.44 6.43 -24.26
CA SER A 237 8.54 6.68 -25.41
C SER A 237 9.19 6.48 -26.78
N GLU A 238 10.52 6.48 -26.86
CA GLU A 238 11.27 6.20 -28.10
C GLU A 238 11.53 4.70 -28.34
N ARG A 239 11.45 3.85 -27.30
CA ARG A 239 11.64 2.39 -27.42
C ARG A 239 10.36 1.57 -27.30
N ALA A 240 9.22 2.17 -26.97
CA ALA A 240 7.93 1.49 -27.06
C ALA A 240 7.75 0.91 -28.49
N PRO A 241 7.38 -0.39 -28.63
CA PRO A 241 7.23 -1.04 -29.92
C PRO A 241 6.34 -0.18 -30.82
N VAL A 242 6.75 0.04 -32.06
CA VAL A 242 6.10 0.97 -33.01
C VAL A 242 4.58 0.73 -33.10
N ALA A 243 4.14 -0.52 -32.96
CA ALA A 243 2.72 -0.91 -32.91
C ALA A 243 1.94 -0.26 -31.75
N VAL A 244 2.52 -0.17 -30.54
CA VAL A 244 1.85 0.40 -29.35
C VAL A 244 1.67 1.91 -29.51
N ARG A 245 2.66 2.58 -30.10
CA ARG A 245 2.55 4.01 -30.42
C ARG A 245 1.48 4.26 -31.48
N LEU A 246 1.49 3.46 -32.55
CA LEU A 246 0.54 3.60 -33.65
C LEU A 246 -0.91 3.35 -33.21
N ARG A 247 -1.12 2.38 -32.30
CA ARG A 247 -2.41 2.14 -31.64
C ARG A 247 -2.94 3.39 -30.92
N SER A 248 -2.12 3.98 -30.06
CA SER A 248 -2.51 5.19 -29.30
C SER A 248 -2.85 6.37 -30.21
N VAL A 249 -2.08 6.56 -31.30
CA VAL A 249 -2.34 7.65 -32.26
C VAL A 249 -3.64 7.40 -33.04
N LEU A 250 -3.93 6.16 -33.43
CA LEU A 250 -5.17 5.84 -34.15
C LEU A 250 -6.40 5.98 -33.25
N GLU A 251 -6.30 5.65 -31.97
CA GLU A 251 -7.35 5.89 -30.98
C GLU A 251 -7.68 7.39 -30.85
N GLU A 252 -6.66 8.26 -30.77
CA GLU A 252 -6.86 9.72 -30.76
C GLU A 252 -7.52 10.24 -32.05
N LEU A 253 -7.30 9.57 -33.18
CA LEU A 253 -7.94 9.87 -34.47
C LEU A 253 -9.34 9.24 -34.61
N GLY A 254 -9.86 8.59 -33.57
CA GLY A 254 -11.21 8.03 -33.52
C GLY A 254 -11.33 6.59 -34.02
N VAL A 255 -10.22 5.87 -34.16
CA VAL A 255 -10.24 4.43 -34.48
C VAL A 255 -10.33 3.62 -33.20
N GLU A 256 -11.37 2.80 -33.06
CA GLU A 256 -11.52 1.94 -31.90
C GLU A 256 -10.34 0.97 -31.74
N ASN A 257 -9.87 0.82 -30.50
CA ASN A 257 -8.76 -0.06 -30.15
C ASN A 257 -8.99 -1.52 -30.56
N GLU A 258 -10.23 -2.00 -30.42
CA GLU A 258 -10.62 -3.36 -30.82
C GLU A 258 -10.50 -3.57 -32.33
N LEU A 259 -10.87 -2.56 -33.12
CA LEU A 259 -10.74 -2.60 -34.57
C LEU A 259 -9.27 -2.65 -34.99
N PHE A 260 -8.42 -1.86 -34.32
CA PHE A 260 -6.97 -1.89 -34.55
C PHE A 260 -6.39 -3.29 -34.29
N ASP A 261 -6.76 -3.93 -33.18
CA ASP A 261 -6.27 -5.27 -32.83
C ASP A 261 -6.69 -6.33 -33.83
N GLN A 262 -7.98 -6.33 -34.21
CA GLN A 262 -8.50 -7.27 -35.21
C GLN A 262 -7.75 -7.16 -36.54
N VAL A 263 -7.49 -5.93 -37.00
CA VAL A 263 -6.73 -5.69 -38.23
C VAL A 263 -5.27 -6.13 -38.06
N PHE A 264 -4.64 -5.79 -36.94
CA PHE A 264 -3.22 -6.06 -36.71
C PHE A 264 -2.96 -7.56 -36.53
N ASP A 265 -3.81 -8.28 -35.80
CA ASP A 265 -3.71 -9.73 -35.62
C ASP A 265 -4.02 -10.49 -36.91
N GLY A 266 -4.95 -9.99 -37.73
CA GLY A 266 -5.18 -10.50 -39.08
C GLY A 266 -3.92 -10.40 -39.96
N ILE A 267 -3.17 -9.30 -39.87
CA ILE A 267 -1.90 -9.12 -40.59
C ILE A 267 -0.82 -10.06 -40.03
N LYS A 268 -0.70 -10.21 -38.71
CA LYS A 268 0.24 -11.17 -38.10
C LYS A 268 -0.03 -12.59 -38.59
N LYS A 269 -1.31 -12.99 -38.66
CA LYS A 269 -1.70 -14.31 -39.18
C LYS A 269 -1.28 -14.51 -40.64
N GLN A 270 -1.49 -13.51 -41.50
CA GLN A 270 -1.04 -13.55 -42.90
C GLN A 270 0.49 -13.67 -43.01
N VAL A 271 1.24 -13.01 -42.11
CA VAL A 271 2.71 -13.09 -42.07
C VAL A 271 3.17 -14.49 -41.61
N LYS A 272 2.50 -15.08 -40.60
CA LYS A 272 2.77 -16.45 -40.15
C LYS A 272 2.51 -17.47 -41.25
N GLU A 273 1.36 -17.37 -41.92
CA GLU A 273 0.98 -18.25 -43.05
C GLU A 273 1.97 -18.15 -44.23
N LYS A 274 2.51 -16.95 -44.51
CA LYS A 274 3.45 -16.72 -45.62
C LYS A 274 4.87 -17.23 -45.33
N ASN A 275 5.28 -17.26 -44.06
CA ASN A 275 6.65 -17.64 -43.68
C ASN A 275 6.81 -19.13 -43.30
N GLY A 276 5.73 -19.91 -43.31
CA GLY A 276 5.70 -21.31 -42.90
C GLY A 276 5.73 -21.47 -41.38
N ASP A 277 4.76 -22.20 -40.82
CA ASP A 277 4.65 -22.43 -39.38
C ASP A 277 5.89 -23.17 -38.85
N THR A 278 6.81 -22.42 -38.25
CA THR A 278 7.80 -22.98 -37.33
C THR A 278 7.68 -22.29 -35.98
N ALA A 279 7.49 -23.14 -34.96
CA ALA A 279 7.00 -22.78 -33.65
C ALA A 279 8.02 -21.99 -32.79
N ASP A 280 7.44 -21.13 -31.94
CA ASP A 280 7.91 -20.62 -30.65
C ASP A 280 9.17 -19.75 -30.51
N GLY A 281 9.92 -19.47 -31.58
CA GLY A 281 11.11 -18.62 -31.51
C GLY A 281 11.02 -17.22 -32.14
N ASP A 282 10.01 -16.95 -32.97
CA ASP A 282 10.09 -15.91 -34.01
C ASP A 282 8.96 -14.86 -33.97
N ASP A 283 8.23 -14.77 -32.85
CA ASP A 283 7.08 -13.86 -32.70
C ASP A 283 7.48 -12.37 -32.82
N ALA A 284 8.70 -12.01 -32.40
CA ALA A 284 9.21 -10.65 -32.55
C ALA A 284 9.41 -10.25 -34.03
N ARG A 285 9.86 -11.18 -34.88
CA ARG A 285 10.05 -10.94 -36.32
C ARG A 285 8.72 -10.85 -37.05
N VAL A 286 7.75 -11.69 -36.65
CA VAL A 286 6.37 -11.62 -37.16
C VAL A 286 5.74 -10.26 -36.83
N VAL A 287 5.94 -9.76 -35.62
CA VAL A 287 5.44 -8.45 -35.19
C VAL A 287 6.10 -7.32 -35.98
N ASP A 288 7.42 -7.34 -36.17
CA ASP A 288 8.13 -6.30 -36.94
C ASP A 288 7.67 -6.25 -38.40
N GLU A 289 7.52 -7.42 -39.04
CA GLU A 289 7.05 -7.52 -40.42
C GLU A 289 5.57 -7.10 -40.56
N ALA A 290 4.73 -7.47 -39.59
CA ALA A 290 3.33 -7.03 -39.55
C ALA A 290 3.21 -5.50 -39.44
N VAL A 291 4.07 -4.85 -38.63
CA VAL A 291 4.13 -3.38 -38.53
C VAL A 291 4.50 -2.74 -39.86
N LYS A 292 5.49 -3.28 -40.58
CA LYS A 292 5.88 -2.76 -41.91
C LYS A 292 4.74 -2.88 -42.93
N ILE A 293 4.06 -4.03 -42.96
CA ILE A 293 2.93 -4.24 -43.87
C ILE A 293 1.78 -3.28 -43.54
N LEU A 294 1.45 -3.09 -42.27
CA LEU A 294 0.42 -2.14 -41.86
C LEU A 294 0.80 -0.70 -42.26
N GLY A 295 2.05 -0.29 -42.02
CA GLY A 295 2.54 1.04 -42.40
C GLY A 295 2.49 1.30 -43.91
N THR A 296 2.83 0.32 -44.74
CA THR A 296 2.73 0.45 -46.20
C THR A 296 1.28 0.56 -46.69
N LYS A 297 0.36 -0.22 -46.12
CA LYS A 297 -1.08 -0.13 -46.42
C LYS A 297 -1.65 1.23 -46.04
N LEU A 298 -1.33 1.73 -44.84
CA LEU A 298 -1.78 3.04 -44.37
C LEU A 298 -1.26 4.17 -45.28
N LYS A 299 0.03 4.12 -45.64
CA LYS A 299 0.64 5.08 -46.57
C LYS A 299 -0.05 5.06 -47.94
N SER A 300 -0.43 3.89 -48.44
CA SER A 300 -1.15 3.77 -49.71
C SER A 300 -2.55 4.39 -49.63
N ALA A 301 -3.29 4.12 -48.55
CA ALA A 301 -4.61 4.69 -48.32
C ALA A 301 -4.57 6.23 -48.19
N MET A 302 -3.60 6.78 -47.47
CA MET A 302 -3.44 8.23 -47.37
C MET A 302 -3.09 8.87 -48.71
N LYS A 303 -2.27 8.19 -49.54
CA LYS A 303 -1.97 8.65 -50.90
C LYS A 303 -3.22 8.62 -51.79
N SER A 304 -4.04 7.58 -51.74
CA SER A 304 -5.27 7.53 -52.54
C SER A 304 -6.25 8.62 -52.14
N ILE A 305 -6.39 8.90 -50.84
CA ILE A 305 -7.21 10.02 -50.35
C ILE A 305 -6.67 11.35 -50.86
N ALA A 306 -5.35 11.57 -50.79
CA ALA A 306 -4.73 12.79 -51.29
C ALA A 306 -4.95 12.97 -52.80
N VAL A 307 -4.81 11.90 -53.60
CA VAL A 307 -5.08 11.93 -55.05
C VAL A 307 -6.54 12.28 -55.33
N GLU A 308 -7.49 11.71 -54.60
CA GLU A 308 -8.91 11.98 -54.78
C GLU A 308 -9.26 13.43 -54.40
N GLN A 309 -8.70 13.96 -53.31
CA GLN A 309 -8.87 15.36 -52.90
C GLN A 309 -8.27 16.35 -53.93
N LEU A 310 -7.17 15.97 -54.57
CA LEU A 310 -6.57 16.76 -55.65
C LEU A 310 -7.35 16.68 -56.97
N ARG A 311 -8.20 15.65 -57.15
CA ARG A 311 -9.06 15.47 -58.32
C ARG A 311 -10.36 16.24 -58.23
N ILE A 312 -10.79 16.58 -57.01
CA ILE A 312 -12.03 17.31 -56.70
C ILE A 312 -11.81 18.84 -56.73
N ARG A 313 -10.55 19.30 -56.83
CA ARG A 313 -10.18 20.70 -57.11
C ARG A 313 -9.92 20.92 -58.59
#